data_AF-A0A950AFT7-F1
#
_entry.id   AF-A0A950AFT7-F1
#
_cell.length_a   1.000
_cell.length_b   1.000
_cell.length_c   1.000
_cell.angle_alpha   90.00
_cell.angle_beta   90.00
_cell.angle_gamma   90.00
#
_symmetry.space_group_name_H-M   'P 1'
#
loop_
_entity.id
_entity.type
_entity.pdbx_description
1 polymer ?
#
loop_
_entity_poly.entity_id
_entity_poly.type
_entity_poly.pdbx_seq_one_letter_code
_entity_poly.pdbx_strand_id
1 'polypeptide(L)' 'MPVSDNNSMVLAATVNTPYVVTDAGAGNDVTVVTTDHEYGACIGTEHLIALGHRRIACISGP' A
#
# COMPACT_ATOMS: atom_id res chain seq x y z
N MET A 1 -8.58 4.27 -3.82
CA MET A 1 -9.62 4.12 -2.77
C MET A 1 -9.28 2.86 -1.98
N PRO A 2 -8.70 2.94 -0.77
CA PRO A 2 -8.46 1.73 -0.01
C PRO A 2 -9.82 1.22 0.44
N VAL A 3 -10.25 0.08 -0.11
CA VAL A 3 -11.34 -0.72 0.45
C VAL A 3 -10.73 -1.51 1.61
N SER A 4 -10.25 -0.80 2.63
CA SER A 4 -10.00 -1.41 3.92
C SER A 4 -11.37 -1.58 4.57
N ASP A 5 -11.65 -2.80 5.04
CA ASP A 5 -12.77 -3.09 5.92
C ASP A 5 -12.60 -2.29 7.22
N ASN A 6 -12.94 -1.00 7.16
CA ASN A 6 -12.81 -0.06 8.27
C ASN A 6 -13.58 -0.58 9.51
N ASN A 7 -14.61 -1.41 9.26
CA ASN A 7 -15.42 -2.05 10.26
C ASN A 7 -14.68 -3.13 11.07
N SER A 8 -13.72 -3.85 10.48
CA SER A 8 -12.96 -4.90 11.18
C SER A 8 -11.84 -4.31 12.04
N MET A 9 -11.19 -3.24 11.58
CA MET A 9 -10.23 -2.46 12.38
C MET A 9 -10.89 -1.79 13.58
N VAL A 10 -12.05 -1.16 13.37
CA VAL A 10 -12.84 -0.57 14.46
C VAL A 10 -13.25 -1.65 15.46
N LEU A 11 -13.71 -2.82 15.00
CA LEU A 11 -14.06 -3.93 15.89
C LEU A 11 -12.87 -4.39 16.73
N ALA A 12 -11.70 -4.62 16.12
CA ALA A 12 -10.48 -5.04 16.83
C ALA A 12 -10.05 -4.03 17.90
N ALA A 13 -10.13 -2.73 17.60
CA ALA A 13 -9.91 -1.66 18.56
C ALA A 13 -10.94 -1.65 19.69
N THR A 14 -12.21 -1.92 19.38
CA THR A 14 -13.32 -1.94 20.35
C THR A 14 -13.21 -3.13 21.33
N VAL A 15 -12.65 -4.26 20.88
CA VAL A 15 -12.46 -5.47 21.71
C VAL A 15 -11.04 -5.63 22.27
N ASN A 16 -10.24 -4.56 22.26
CA ASN A 16 -8.88 -4.50 22.82
C ASN A 16 -7.94 -5.64 22.35
N THR A 17 -8.15 -6.11 21.12
CA THR A 17 -7.35 -7.18 20.52
C THR A 17 -6.16 -6.54 19.80
N PRO A 18 -4.91 -6.94 20.07
CA PRO A 18 -3.75 -6.41 19.35
C PRO A 18 -3.84 -6.70 17.84
N TYR A 19 -3.56 -5.70 17.01
CA TYR A 19 -3.62 -5.83 15.56
C TYR A 19 -2.53 -4.99 14.88
N VAL A 20 -2.16 -5.41 13.67
CA VAL A 20 -1.26 -4.68 12.77
C VAL A 20 -1.93 -4.62 11.41
N VAL A 21 -1.84 -3.46 10.77
CA VAL A 21 -2.35 -3.25 9.42
C VAL A 21 -1.22 -3.40 8.42
N THR A 22 -1.47 -4.06 7.30
CA THR A 22 -0.46 -4.27 6.25
C THR A 22 -0.89 -3.60 4.96
N ASP A 23 0.07 -3.02 4.24
CA ASP A 23 -0.10 -2.49 2.88
C ASP A 23 -1.16 -1.38 2.75
N ALA A 24 -1.49 -0.71 3.86
CA ALA A 24 -2.46 0.37 3.91
C ALA A 24 -1.76 1.72 4.06
N GLY A 25 -2.43 2.78 3.59
CA GLY A 25 -1.99 4.15 3.87
C GLY A 25 -1.87 4.38 5.39
N ALA A 26 -0.86 5.13 5.80
CA ALA A 26 -0.64 5.45 7.21
C ALA A 26 -1.83 6.24 7.77
N GLY A 27 -2.63 5.61 8.63
CA GLY A 27 -3.51 6.30 9.56
C GLY A 27 -2.73 6.67 10.81
N ASN A 28 -3.03 7.83 11.41
CA ASN A 28 -2.21 8.41 12.47
C ASN A 28 -2.16 7.60 13.79
N ASP A 29 -3.06 6.63 13.99
CA ASP A 29 -3.24 5.90 15.26
C ASP A 29 -3.11 4.37 15.12
N VAL A 30 -2.46 3.86 14.07
CA VAL A 30 -2.36 2.41 13.85
C VAL A 30 -0.93 1.98 13.54
N THR A 31 -0.51 0.84 14.09
CA THR A 31 0.74 0.20 13.67
C THR A 31 0.55 -0.38 12.28
N VAL A 32 1.30 0.16 11.32
CA VAL A 32 1.26 -0.23 9.91
C VAL A 32 2.60 -0.81 9.48
N VAL A 33 2.56 -1.91 8.75
CA VAL A 33 3.68 -2.43 7.97
C VAL A 33 3.35 -2.21 6.50
N THR A 34 4.13 -1.36 5.82
CA THR A 34 3.93 -1.07 4.40
C THR A 34 5.22 -1.29 3.64
N THR A 35 5.10 -1.56 2.34
CA THR A 35 6.20 -1.41 1.41
C THR A 35 6.30 0.05 0.97
N ASP A 36 7.50 0.48 0.59
CA ASP A 36 7.67 1.76 -0.11
C ASP A 36 7.23 1.61 -1.57
N HIS A 37 5.95 1.89 -1.82
CA HIS A 37 5.35 1.72 -3.15
C HIS A 37 5.91 2.70 -4.17
N GLU A 38 6.26 3.90 -3.73
CA GLU A 38 6.84 4.92 -4.60
C GLU A 38 8.22 4.49 -5.07
N TYR A 39 9.08 4.09 -4.13
CA TYR A 39 10.42 3.60 -4.45
C TYR A 39 10.38 2.32 -5.29
N GLY A 40 9.49 1.38 -4.94
CA GLY A 40 9.30 0.15 -5.70
C GLY A 40 8.87 0.40 -7.15
N ALA A 41 7.90 1.32 -7.35
CA ALA A 41 7.45 1.70 -8.69
C ALA A 41 8.54 2.40 -9.50
N CYS A 42 9.36 3.24 -8.85
CA CYS A 42 10.51 3.90 -9.47
C CYS A 42 11.51 2.88 -10.00
N ILE A 43 12.01 1.98 -9.14
CA ILE A 43 12.99 0.96 -9.52
C ILE A 43 12.44 0.03 -10.62
N GLY A 44 11.15 -0.34 -10.54
CA GLY A 44 10.51 -1.11 -11.60
C GLY A 44 10.49 -0.39 -12.95
N THR A 45 10.20 0.91 -12.95
CA THR A 45 10.16 1.73 -14.16
C THR A 45 11.57 1.96 -14.73
N GLU A 46 12.56 2.22 -13.89
CA GLU A 46 13.96 2.33 -14.28
C GLU A 46 14.46 1.07 -14.98
N HIS A 47 14.08 -0.11 -14.47
CA HIS A 47 14.40 -1.38 -15.09
C HIS A 47 13.79 -1.51 -16.51
N LEU A 48 12.54 -1.11 -16.71
CA LEU A 48 11.90 -1.11 -18.02
C LEU A 48 12.60 -0.15 -19.00
N ILE A 49 13.00 1.03 -18.53
CA ILE A 49 13.75 2.00 -19.33
C ILE A 49 15.11 1.43 -19.72
N ALA A 50 15.82 0.78 -18.80
CA ALA A 50 17.11 0.15 -19.05
C ALA A 50 17.05 -0.95 -20.12
N LEU A 51 15.92 -1.66 -20.22
CA LEU A 51 15.64 -2.63 -21.29
C LEU A 51 15.26 -1.97 -22.64
N GLY A 52 15.16 -0.65 -22.69
CA GLY A 52 14.84 0.13 -23.89
C GLY A 52 13.35 0.38 -24.11
N HIS A 53 12.48 0.05 -23.15
CA HIS A 53 11.05 0.36 -23.27
C HIS A 53 10.81 1.87 -23.22
N ARG A 54 10.07 2.41 -24.20
CA ARG A 54 9.77 3.85 -24.32
C ARG A 54 8.29 4.19 -24.24
N ARG A 55 7.42 3.17 -24.24
CA ARG A 55 5.97 3.29 -24.08
C ARG A 55 5.57 2.45 -22.89
N ILE A 56 5.45 3.10 -21.74
CA ILE A 56 5.16 2.47 -20.44
C ILE A 56 3.83 3.04 -19.96
N ALA A 57 2.91 2.18 -19.54
CA ALA A 57 1.62 2.56 -18.99
C ALA A 57 1.53 2.11 -17.53
N CYS A 58 0.97 2.96 -16.68
CA CYS A 58 0.66 2.61 -15.28
C CYS A 58 -0.77 2.05 -15.23
N ILE A 59 -0.93 0.89 -14.58
CA ILE A 59 -2.23 0.30 -14.27
C ILE A 59 -2.35 0.28 -12.75
N SER A 60 -3.31 1.03 -12.21
CA SER A 60 -3.57 1.13 -10.77
C SER A 60 -5.01 0.74 -10.45
N GLY A 61 -5.27 0.36 -9.21
CA GLY A 61 -6.62 0.15 -8.70
C GLY A 61 -7.41 1.46 -8.52
N PRO A 62 -8.73 1.36 -8.27
CA PRO A 62 -9.58 2.49 -7.89
C PRO A 62 -9.15 3.13 -6.57
#